data_AF-A0A7C8ZIK5-F1
#
_entry.id   AF-A0A7C8ZIK5-F1
#
_cell.length_a   1.000
_cell.length_b   1.000
_cell.length_c   1.000
_cell.angle_alpha   90.00
_cell.angle_beta   90.00
_cell.angle_gamma   90.00
#
_symmetry.space_group_name_H-M   'P 1'
#
loop_
_entity.id
_entity.type
_entity.pdbx_description
1 polymer ?
#
loop_
_entity_poly.entity_id
_entity_poly.type
_entity_poly.pdbx_seq_one_letter_code
_entity_poly.pdbx_strand_id
1 'polypeptide(L)'
;MAMVMKLLLVLTLAMGVLSSASTANAREFQAFYFIQQWLGSYCNQRGTRCCYPPTGKTRPDFTVYGLWPYFSDGSFPFNCGGYTYDVGPLKPIEKSLQQAWPSFTCPQIGRKFWLHEWNKHGTCSKSILSEMAYFKAAVNLKNKINILQ
;
A
#
# COMPACT_ATOMS: atom_id res chain seq x y z
N MET A 1 24.70 -10.87 -68.40
CA MET A 1 23.66 -11.56 -67.58
C MET A 1 24.36 -12.40 -66.54
N ALA A 2 24.29 -12.00 -65.26
CA ALA A 2 24.58 -12.78 -64.03
C ALA A 2 24.85 -11.86 -62.81
N MET A 3 24.69 -10.54 -62.95
CA MET A 3 24.82 -9.58 -61.85
C MET A 3 23.53 -9.39 -61.03
N VAL A 4 22.57 -10.32 -61.09
CA VAL A 4 21.25 -10.19 -60.43
C VAL A 4 21.01 -11.26 -59.36
N MET A 5 21.90 -12.26 -59.21
CA MET A 5 21.67 -13.38 -58.27
C MET A 5 22.37 -13.24 -56.90
N LYS A 6 23.05 -12.12 -56.62
CA LYS A 6 23.63 -11.83 -55.29
C LYS A 6 22.87 -10.77 -54.50
N LEU A 7 21.82 -10.18 -55.07
CA LEU A 7 21.04 -9.12 -54.43
C LEU A 7 19.71 -9.60 -53.80
N LEU A 8 19.40 -10.90 -53.88
CA LEU A 8 18.15 -11.47 -53.36
C LEU A 8 18.33 -12.37 -52.12
N LEU A 9 19.56 -12.69 -51.72
CA LEU A 9 19.86 -13.50 -50.53
C LEU A 9 20.45 -12.71 -49.36
N VAL A 10 20.67 -11.40 -49.53
CA VAL A 10 21.09 -10.48 -48.45
C VAL A 10 19.89 -9.71 -47.88
N LEU A 11 18.68 -9.90 -48.41
CA LEU A 11 17.49 -9.16 -48.00
C LEU A 11 16.58 -9.89 -46.99
N THR A 12 17.04 -10.97 -46.36
CA THR A 12 16.27 -11.69 -45.33
C THR A 12 16.97 -11.81 -43.98
N LEU A 13 18.06 -11.05 -43.76
CA LEU A 13 18.76 -10.96 -42.47
C LEU A 13 18.49 -9.61 -41.76
N ALA A 14 17.25 -9.16 -41.76
CA ALA A 14 16.81 -8.04 -40.92
C ALA A 14 15.27 -8.01 -40.79
N MET A 15 14.63 -9.17 -40.58
CA MET A 15 13.36 -9.12 -39.84
C MET A 15 13.74 -8.76 -38.41
N GLY A 16 13.85 -7.45 -38.18
CA GLY A 16 14.04 -6.87 -36.88
C GLY A 16 12.93 -7.38 -35.98
N VAL A 17 13.28 -8.31 -35.09
CA VAL A 17 12.52 -8.56 -33.88
C VAL A 17 12.75 -7.32 -33.01
N LEU A 18 12.14 -6.19 -33.38
CA LEU A 18 11.74 -5.20 -32.40
C LEU A 18 10.54 -5.78 -31.68
N SER A 19 10.82 -6.74 -30.79
CA SER A 19 9.97 -6.92 -29.62
C SER A 19 10.11 -5.64 -28.81
N SER A 20 9.36 -4.61 -29.21
CA SER A 20 8.87 -3.61 -28.27
C SER A 20 8.01 -4.40 -27.31
N ALA A 21 8.65 -5.04 -26.32
CA ALA A 21 7.97 -5.36 -25.09
C ALA A 21 7.51 -3.99 -24.60
N SER A 22 6.27 -3.65 -24.92
CA SER A 22 5.49 -2.69 -24.16
C SER A 22 5.38 -3.30 -22.77
N THR A 23 6.44 -3.15 -21.99
CA THR A 23 6.28 -3.03 -20.55
C THR A 23 5.30 -1.89 -20.43
N ALA A 24 4.01 -2.24 -20.24
CA ALA A 24 3.07 -1.32 -19.67
C ALA A 24 3.82 -0.74 -18.48
N ASN A 25 4.28 0.51 -18.60
CA ASN A 25 5.03 1.17 -17.56
C ASN A 25 4.02 1.32 -16.45
N ALA A 26 3.98 0.31 -15.57
CA ALA A 26 3.19 0.36 -14.37
C ALA A 26 3.69 1.62 -13.68
N ARG A 27 2.82 2.63 -13.59
CA ARG A 27 3.19 3.90 -13.01
C ARG A 27 3.72 3.60 -11.62
N GLU A 28 4.99 3.86 -11.38
CA GLU A 28 5.61 3.64 -10.08
C GLU A 28 5.20 4.78 -9.15
N PHE A 29 4.84 4.45 -7.92
CA PHE A 29 4.61 5.46 -6.90
C PHE A 29 5.95 6.04 -6.45
N GLN A 30 5.95 7.30 -6.01
CA GLN A 30 7.17 8.04 -5.73
C GLN A 30 7.55 8.03 -4.25
N ALA A 31 6.55 8.07 -3.37
CA ALA A 31 6.74 8.08 -1.92
C ALA A 31 5.45 7.64 -1.20
N PHE A 32 5.46 7.70 0.13
CA PHE A 32 4.31 7.40 0.97
C PHE A 32 3.81 8.64 1.71
N TYR A 33 2.49 8.80 1.79
CA TYR A 33 1.86 9.55 2.86
C TYR A 33 1.77 8.66 4.09
N PHE A 34 2.48 9.03 5.15
CA PHE A 34 2.24 8.46 6.47
C PHE A 34 1.23 9.33 7.22
N ILE A 35 0.04 8.77 7.47
CA ILE A 35 -1.11 9.53 7.95
C ILE A 35 -1.41 9.10 9.38
N GLN A 36 -1.48 10.09 10.28
CA GLN A 36 -1.95 9.90 11.65
C GLN A 36 -3.29 10.61 11.85
N GLN A 37 -4.17 10.02 12.64
CA GLN A 37 -5.46 10.59 13.02
C GLN A 37 -5.52 10.86 14.52
N TRP A 38 -6.20 11.93 14.92
CA TRP A 38 -6.47 12.22 16.33
C TRP A 38 -7.77 11.55 16.78
N LEU A 39 -7.67 10.63 17.74
CA LEU A 39 -8.82 9.86 18.25
C LEU A 39 -9.94 10.76 18.78
N GLY A 40 -9.58 11.83 19.49
CA GLY A 40 -10.55 12.74 20.10
C GLY A 40 -11.46 13.39 19.06
N SER A 41 -10.91 13.85 17.93
CA SER A 41 -11.69 14.42 16.85
C SER A 41 -12.48 13.36 16.10
N TYR A 42 -11.87 12.20 15.81
CA TYR A 42 -12.54 11.12 15.08
C TYR A 42 -13.83 10.66 15.77
N CYS A 43 -13.77 10.39 17.08
CA CYS A 43 -14.95 9.92 17.83
C CYS A 43 -16.00 11.01 18.10
N ASN A 44 -15.66 12.29 17.97
CA ASN A 44 -16.55 13.42 18.30
C ASN A 44 -17.21 14.06 17.05
N GLN A 45 -17.09 13.43 15.89
CA GLN A 45 -17.76 13.87 14.67
C GLN A 45 -19.27 13.60 14.71
N ARG A 46 -20.07 14.58 14.29
CA ARG A 46 -21.53 14.42 14.19
C ARG A 46 -21.86 13.29 13.20
N GLY A 47 -22.61 12.30 13.68
CA GLY A 47 -23.03 11.15 12.85
C GLY A 47 -22.01 10.00 12.78
N THR A 48 -20.82 10.16 13.36
CA THR A 48 -19.82 9.08 13.41
C THR A 48 -20.05 8.22 14.65
N ARG A 49 -20.24 6.91 14.46
CA ARG A 49 -20.21 5.94 15.56
C ARG A 49 -18.77 5.50 15.79
N CYS A 50 -18.23 5.79 16.98
CA CYS A 50 -16.91 5.29 17.37
C CYS A 50 -17.02 3.88 17.94
N CYS A 51 -16.29 2.94 17.34
CA CYS A 51 -16.13 1.59 17.85
C CYS A 51 -14.80 1.50 18.60
N TYR A 52 -14.80 0.94 19.80
CA TYR A 52 -13.54 0.71 20.52
C TYR A 52 -13.00 -0.69 20.22
N PRO A 53 -11.67 -0.86 20.10
CA PRO A 53 -11.09 -2.19 20.01
C PRO A 53 -11.44 -3.03 21.25
N PRO A 54 -11.34 -4.37 21.18
CA PRO A 54 -11.63 -5.26 22.33
C PRO A 54 -10.82 -4.93 23.58
N THR A 55 -9.67 -4.27 23.41
CA THR A 55 -8.82 -3.77 24.49
C THR A 55 -9.41 -2.58 25.25
N GLY A 56 -10.57 -2.06 24.84
CA GLY A 56 -11.26 -0.94 25.47
C GLY A 56 -10.86 0.44 24.94
N LYS A 57 -11.45 1.48 25.56
CA LYS A 57 -11.17 2.88 25.25
C LYS A 57 -9.79 3.28 25.78
N THR A 58 -8.94 3.78 24.89
CA THR A 58 -7.62 4.33 25.26
C THR A 58 -7.72 5.84 25.51
N ARG A 59 -6.70 6.42 26.15
CA ARG A 59 -6.54 7.87 26.16
C ARG A 59 -6.43 8.38 24.71
N PRO A 60 -7.02 9.54 24.38
CA PRO A 60 -6.84 10.14 23.06
C PRO A 60 -5.35 10.33 22.76
N ASP A 61 -4.91 9.76 21.64
CA ASP A 61 -3.59 9.93 21.07
C ASP A 61 -3.73 10.06 19.55
N PHE A 62 -2.68 10.53 18.88
CA PHE A 62 -2.52 10.28 17.46
C PHE A 62 -2.27 8.80 17.24
N THR A 63 -2.97 8.20 16.28
CA THR A 63 -2.78 6.81 15.87
C THR A 63 -2.59 6.76 14.37
N VAL A 64 -1.94 5.73 13.86
CA VAL A 64 -1.84 5.54 12.41
C VAL A 64 -3.25 5.41 11.83
N TYR A 65 -3.49 6.12 10.73
CA TYR A 65 -4.65 5.94 9.87
C TYR A 65 -4.27 5.13 8.64
N GLY A 66 -3.14 5.47 8.01
CA GLY A 66 -2.74 4.98 6.69
C GLY A 66 -1.25 5.12 6.41
N LEU A 67 -0.73 4.24 5.54
CA LEU A 67 0.57 4.39 4.88
C LEU A 67 0.36 4.28 3.37
N TRP A 68 0.13 5.39 2.69
CA TRP A 68 -0.43 5.37 1.33
C TRP A 68 0.62 5.72 0.29
N PRO A 69 0.91 4.83 -0.68
CA PRO A 69 1.71 5.19 -1.84
C PRO A 69 1.03 6.34 -2.61
N TYR A 70 1.81 7.28 -3.15
CA TYR A 70 1.29 8.33 -4.02
C TYR A 70 2.20 8.59 -5.23
N PHE A 71 1.59 9.08 -6.30
CA PHE A 71 2.25 9.49 -7.53
C PHE A 71 2.64 10.97 -7.48
N SER A 72 3.58 11.39 -8.33
CA SER A 72 4.09 12.77 -8.37
C SER A 72 3.03 13.86 -8.59
N ASP A 73 1.86 13.50 -9.14
CA ASP A 73 0.73 14.42 -9.35
C ASP A 73 -0.22 14.51 -8.15
N GLY A 74 0.11 13.85 -7.04
CA GLY A 74 -0.71 13.80 -5.82
C GLY A 74 -1.82 12.74 -5.85
N SER A 75 -2.07 12.08 -6.98
CA SER A 75 -2.97 10.93 -7.02
C SER A 75 -2.33 9.71 -6.36
N PHE A 76 -3.13 8.70 -6.02
CA PHE A 76 -2.63 7.48 -5.37
C PHE A 76 -3.14 6.23 -6.07
N PRO A 77 -2.30 5.19 -6.22
CA PRO A 77 -2.78 3.88 -6.66
C PRO A 77 -3.65 3.25 -5.58
N PHE A 78 -4.64 2.46 -6.00
CA PHE A 78 -5.48 1.70 -5.07
C PHE A 78 -5.89 0.33 -5.64
N ASN A 79 -6.15 -0.64 -4.76
CA ASN A 79 -6.63 -1.98 -5.10
C ASN A 79 -5.74 -2.73 -6.11
N CYS A 80 -4.42 -2.69 -5.97
CA CYS A 80 -3.46 -3.22 -6.95
C CYS A 80 -3.33 -4.77 -6.99
N GLY A 81 -4.08 -5.50 -6.15
CA GLY A 81 -4.24 -6.95 -6.25
C GLY A 81 -2.98 -7.79 -5.94
N GLY A 82 -2.97 -9.05 -6.41
CA GLY A 82 -1.77 -9.88 -6.53
C GLY A 82 -1.70 -11.18 -5.71
N TYR A 83 -2.48 -11.40 -4.65
CA TYR A 83 -2.51 -12.68 -3.90
C TYR A 83 -3.80 -12.84 -3.08
N THR A 84 -4.05 -14.07 -2.61
CA THR A 84 -5.09 -14.42 -1.65
C THR A 84 -4.79 -13.87 -0.25
N TYR A 85 -5.85 -13.33 0.34
CA TYR A 85 -5.89 -12.57 1.57
C TYR A 85 -5.67 -13.46 2.80
N ASP A 86 -4.69 -13.15 3.64
CA ASP A 86 -4.58 -13.75 4.96
C ASP A 86 -4.09 -12.71 5.97
N VAL A 87 -4.82 -12.54 7.08
CA VAL A 87 -4.39 -11.72 8.23
C VAL A 87 -3.53 -12.53 9.22
N GLY A 88 -3.41 -13.84 9.00
CA GLY A 88 -2.53 -14.77 9.69
C GLY A 88 -1.08 -14.30 9.81
N PRO A 89 -0.45 -13.73 8.76
CA PRO A 89 0.91 -13.21 8.81
C PRO A 89 1.12 -12.14 9.88
N LEU A 90 0.10 -11.36 10.27
CA LEU A 90 0.26 -10.24 11.20
C LEU A 90 0.24 -10.65 12.69
N LYS A 91 -0.09 -11.91 13.02
CA LYS A 91 -0.11 -12.40 14.40
C LYS A 91 1.13 -11.99 15.24
N PRO A 92 2.38 -12.08 14.72
CA PRO A 92 3.56 -11.73 15.49
C PRO A 92 3.66 -10.25 15.90
N ILE A 93 2.97 -9.33 15.21
CA ILE A 93 3.04 -7.88 15.47
C ILE A 93 1.69 -7.28 15.89
N GLU A 94 0.68 -8.12 16.12
CA GLU A 94 -0.68 -7.68 16.36
C GLU A 94 -0.80 -6.76 17.59
N LYS A 95 -0.07 -7.05 18.67
CA LYS A 95 -0.05 -6.19 19.87
C LYS A 95 0.48 -4.78 19.54
N SER A 96 1.54 -4.69 18.74
CA SER A 96 2.10 -3.40 18.32
C SER A 96 1.13 -2.65 17.41
N LEU A 97 0.41 -3.36 16.53
CA LEU A 97 -0.62 -2.76 15.69
C LEU A 97 -1.83 -2.29 16.50
N GLN A 98 -2.27 -3.02 17.51
CA GLN A 98 -3.35 -2.58 18.40
C GLN A 98 -3.01 -1.27 19.13
N GLN A 99 -1.73 -1.04 19.44
CA GLN A 99 -1.26 0.18 20.09
C GLN A 99 -1.05 1.33 19.10
N ALA A 100 -0.35 1.08 18.00
CA ALA A 100 0.07 2.13 17.06
C ALA A 100 -1.01 2.44 16.00
N TRP A 101 -1.74 1.44 15.54
CA TRP A 101 -2.72 1.51 14.45
C TRP A 101 -4.09 0.88 14.84
N PRO A 102 -4.69 1.23 15.98
CA PRO A 102 -6.04 0.78 16.32
C PRO A 102 -7.07 1.22 15.27
N SER A 103 -8.13 0.44 15.12
CA SER A 103 -9.30 0.87 14.35
C SER A 103 -10.39 1.36 15.29
N PHE A 104 -11.01 2.47 14.90
CA PHE A 104 -12.21 3.00 15.54
C PHE A 104 -13.43 3.07 14.60
N THR A 105 -13.27 2.53 13.38
CA THR A 105 -14.27 2.57 12.31
C THR A 105 -15.23 1.38 12.43
N CYS A 106 -16.54 1.65 12.55
CA CYS A 106 -17.54 0.59 12.50
C CYS A 106 -17.92 0.28 11.03
N PRO A 107 -18.13 -1.00 10.62
CA PRO A 107 -17.88 -2.25 11.34
C PRO A 107 -16.45 -2.79 11.16
N GLN A 108 -15.58 -2.03 10.48
CA GLN A 108 -14.20 -2.38 10.15
C GLN A 108 -13.29 -2.22 11.39
N ILE A 109 -13.39 -3.12 12.38
CA ILE A 109 -12.61 -3.04 13.63
C ILE A 109 -11.45 -4.05 13.62
N GLY A 110 -10.34 -3.69 14.27
CA GLY A 110 -9.17 -4.55 14.45
C GLY A 110 -8.59 -5.02 13.12
N ARG A 111 -8.38 -6.33 12.98
CA ARG A 111 -7.80 -6.94 11.76
C ARG A 111 -8.55 -6.61 10.47
N LYS A 112 -9.86 -6.36 10.52
CA LYS A 112 -10.63 -5.99 9.32
C LYS A 112 -10.14 -4.66 8.75
N PHE A 113 -9.82 -3.71 9.61
CA PHE A 113 -9.29 -2.42 9.18
C PHE A 113 -7.91 -2.54 8.56
N TRP A 114 -7.00 -3.30 9.18
CA TRP A 114 -5.68 -3.53 8.60
C TRP A 114 -5.77 -4.23 7.25
N LEU A 115 -6.67 -5.21 7.13
CA LEU A 115 -6.96 -5.86 5.86
C LEU A 115 -7.46 -4.87 4.81
N HIS A 116 -8.35 -3.93 5.18
CA HIS A 116 -8.80 -2.87 4.28
C HIS A 116 -7.65 -1.99 3.80
N GLU A 117 -6.82 -1.50 4.72
CA GLU A 117 -5.67 -0.64 4.41
C GLU A 117 -4.63 -1.36 3.54
N TRP A 118 -4.35 -2.63 3.83
CA TRP A 118 -3.46 -3.45 3.00
C TRP A 118 -4.03 -3.62 1.60
N ASN A 119 -5.27 -4.09 1.47
CA ASN A 119 -5.87 -4.35 0.16
C ASN A 119 -5.96 -3.11 -0.71
N LYS A 120 -6.37 -1.99 -0.10
CA LYS A 120 -6.56 -0.73 -0.81
C LYS A 120 -5.24 -0.05 -1.12
N HIS A 121 -4.30 0.02 -0.19
CA HIS A 121 -3.08 0.84 -0.34
C HIS A 121 -1.80 0.01 -0.33
N GLY A 122 -1.65 -0.92 0.61
CA GLY A 122 -0.43 -1.72 0.76
C GLY A 122 -0.10 -2.60 -0.45
N THR A 123 -1.12 -3.18 -1.12
CA THR A 123 -0.95 -3.97 -2.34
C THR A 123 -0.24 -3.21 -3.46
N CYS A 124 -0.36 -1.89 -3.49
CA CYS A 124 0.27 -1.02 -4.46
C CYS A 124 1.75 -0.73 -4.17
N SER A 125 2.27 -1.21 -3.03
CA SER A 125 3.69 -1.12 -2.66
C SER A 125 4.42 -2.46 -2.67
N LYS A 126 3.79 -3.53 -3.17
CA LYS A 126 4.30 -4.90 -3.12
C LYS A 126 5.65 -5.11 -3.81
N SER A 127 5.99 -4.27 -4.79
CA SER A 127 7.30 -4.31 -5.45
C SER A 127 8.45 -4.02 -4.50
N ILE A 128 8.20 -3.34 -3.37
CA ILE A 128 9.23 -2.97 -2.39
C ILE A 128 8.92 -3.38 -0.94
N LEU A 129 7.64 -3.56 -0.58
CA LEU A 129 7.21 -3.92 0.77
C LEU A 129 6.29 -5.14 0.73
N SER A 130 6.71 -6.22 1.38
CA SER A 130 5.80 -7.31 1.76
C SER A 130 4.75 -6.81 2.76
N GLU A 131 3.67 -7.57 2.95
CA GLU A 131 2.61 -7.22 3.90
C GLU A 131 3.16 -6.94 5.31
N MET A 132 3.98 -7.86 5.83
CA MET A 132 4.63 -7.70 7.13
C MET A 132 5.53 -6.45 7.17
N ALA A 133 6.28 -6.17 6.09
CA ALA A 133 7.15 -5.01 6.02
C ALA A 133 6.36 -3.68 5.99
N TYR A 134 5.24 -3.64 5.28
CA TYR A 134 4.33 -2.48 5.23
C TYR A 134 3.81 -2.11 6.62
N PHE A 135 3.28 -3.08 7.36
CA PHE A 135 2.78 -2.83 8.72
C PHE A 135 3.89 -2.49 9.71
N LYS A 136 5.05 -3.16 9.64
CA LYS A 136 6.21 -2.80 10.47
C LYS A 136 6.71 -1.39 10.17
N ALA A 137 6.72 -0.98 8.91
CA ALA A 137 7.12 0.37 8.52
C ALA A 137 6.20 1.42 9.17
N ALA A 138 4.89 1.24 9.09
CA ALA A 138 3.92 2.14 9.72
C ALA A 138 4.05 2.20 11.25
N VAL A 139 4.22 1.05 11.93
CA VAL A 139 4.46 1.00 13.38
C VAL A 139 5.76 1.72 13.74
N ASN A 140 6.84 1.50 12.99
CA ASN A 140 8.12 2.15 13.21
C ASN A 140 8.03 3.66 13.01
N LEU A 141 7.31 4.13 11.98
CA LEU A 141 7.07 5.55 11.75
C LEU A 141 6.27 6.16 12.90
N LYS A 142 5.22 5.49 13.40
CA LYS A 142 4.46 5.94 14.56
C LYS A 142 5.34 6.11 15.80
N ASN A 143 6.24 5.15 16.05
CA ASN A 143 7.13 5.21 17.20
C ASN A 143 8.18 6.32 17.08
N LYS A 144 8.57 6.69 15.85
CA LYS A 144 9.52 7.78 15.58
C LYS A 144 8.87 9.16 15.56
N ILE A 145 7.62 9.27 15.10
CA ILE A 145 6.91 10.53 14.88
C ILE A 145 5.77 10.63 15.89
N ASN A 146 6.09 11.11 17.09
CA ASN A 146 5.10 11.30 18.15
C ASN A 146 4.61 12.76 18.17
N ILE A 147 3.42 12.98 17.63
CA ILE A 147 2.84 14.32 17.43
C ILE A 147 2.42 14.99 18.75
N LEU A 148 2.03 14.20 19.77
CA LEU A 148 1.47 14.72 21.02
C LEU A 148 2.53 15.09 22.08
N GLN A 149 3.82 14.91 21.80
CA GLN A 149 4.88 15.14 22.80
C GLN A 149 5.03 16.58 23.23
#